data_AF-A0A2R8B328-F1
#
_entry.id   AF-A0A2R8B328-F1
#
_cell.length_a   1.000
_cell.length_b   1.000
_cell.length_c   1.000
_cell.angle_alpha   90.00
_cell.angle_beta   90.00
_cell.angle_gamma   90.00
#
_symmetry.space_group_name_H-M   'P 1'
#
loop_
_entity.id
_entity.type
_entity.pdbx_description
1 polymer ?
#
loop_
_entity_poly.entity_id
_entity_poly.type
_entity_poly.pdbx_seq_one_letter_code
_entity_poly.pdbx_strand_id
1 'polypeptide(L)'
;MTVSNELIERLSTETGRRLSERARNGRRRALSRHAHFCVTITVDGQNTHDVYFEDTPTLGDIFDRIGPGVYIVAVTMKRRPLRERLRLALAAE
;
A
#
# COMPACT_ATOMS: atom_id res chain seq x y z
N MET A 1 15.55 -9.13 41.24
CA MET A 1 15.79 -8.10 40.21
C MET A 1 14.62 -7.14 40.23
N THR A 2 14.80 -5.93 40.75
CA THR A 2 13.77 -4.89 40.75
C THR A 2 13.78 -4.19 39.39
N VAL A 3 12.71 -4.38 38.63
CA VAL A 3 12.48 -3.70 37.35
C VAL A 3 12.24 -2.22 37.66
N SER A 4 13.05 -1.31 37.09
CA SER A 4 12.89 0.13 37.30
C SER A 4 11.71 0.67 36.49
N ASN A 5 11.07 1.74 36.98
CA ASN A 5 9.95 2.39 36.29
C ASN A 5 10.33 2.88 34.88
N GLU A 6 11.58 3.27 34.68
CA GLU A 6 12.13 3.65 33.36
C GLU A 6 12.14 2.45 32.38
N LEU A 7 12.44 1.24 32.87
CA LEU A 7 12.39 0.04 32.04
C LEU A 7 10.94 -0.30 31.66
N ILE A 8 9.98 -0.07 32.57
CA ILE A 8 8.54 -0.29 32.33
C ILE A 8 8.01 0.67 31.26
N GLU A 9 8.36 1.96 31.33
CA GLU A 9 7.94 2.94 30.32
C GLU A 9 8.53 2.66 28.94
N ARG A 10 9.82 2.29 28.87
CA ARG A 10 10.48 1.92 27.60
C ARG A 10 9.85 0.68 26.99
N LEU A 11 9.56 -0.34 27.80
CA LEU A 11 8.88 -1.56 27.34
C LEU A 11 7.44 -1.28 26.90
N SER A 12 6.72 -0.41 27.60
CA SER A 12 5.36 0.01 27.22
C SER A 12 5.36 0.73 25.85
N THR A 13 6.32 1.63 25.64
CA THR A 13 6.48 2.37 24.38
C THR A 13 6.88 1.46 23.22
N GLU A 14 7.84 0.56 23.44
CA GLU A 14 8.28 -0.45 22.48
C GLU A 14 7.12 -1.41 22.11
N THR A 15 6.36 -1.86 23.11
CA THR A 15 5.18 -2.71 22.91
C THR A 15 4.10 -1.98 22.10
N GLY A 16 3.86 -0.70 22.39
CA GLY A 16 2.93 0.15 21.64
C GLY A 16 3.35 0.34 20.18
N ARG A 17 4.66 0.52 19.91
CA ARG A 17 5.20 0.58 18.55
C ARG A 17 4.97 -0.71 17.80
N ARG A 18 5.29 -1.86 18.40
CA ARG A 18 5.09 -3.18 17.79
C ARG A 18 3.62 -3.48 17.48
N LEU A 19 2.71 -3.11 18.40
CA LEU A 19 1.26 -3.25 18.19
C LEU A 19 0.79 -2.38 17.01
N SER A 20 1.26 -1.14 16.95
CA SER A 20 0.94 -0.21 15.86
C SER A 20 1.45 -0.69 14.51
N GLU A 21 2.69 -1.21 14.46
CA GLU A 21 3.25 -1.82 13.25
C GLU A 21 2.48 -3.07 12.83
N ARG A 22 2.12 -3.94 13.77
CA ARG A 22 1.30 -5.12 13.50
C ARG A 22 -0.06 -4.74 12.93
N ALA A 23 -0.72 -3.74 13.50
CA ALA A 23 -2.00 -3.23 12.99
C ALA A 23 -1.86 -2.64 11.57
N ARG A 24 -0.82 -1.84 11.33
CA ARG A 24 -0.51 -1.29 9.98
C ARG A 24 -0.26 -2.41 8.97
N ASN A 25 0.52 -3.41 9.35
CA ASN A 25 0.82 -4.56 8.50
C ASN A 25 -0.44 -5.40 8.22
N GLY A 26 -1.29 -5.63 9.22
CA GLY A 26 -2.57 -6.30 9.05
C GLY A 26 -3.49 -5.55 8.08
N ARG A 27 -3.60 -4.22 8.25
CA ARG A 27 -4.35 -3.36 7.34
C ARG A 27 -3.80 -3.39 5.92
N ARG A 28 -2.47 -3.32 5.75
CA ARG A 28 -1.81 -3.36 4.44
C ARG A 28 -2.10 -4.68 3.71
N ARG A 29 -2.02 -5.82 4.41
CA ARG A 29 -2.36 -7.15 3.86
C ARG A 29 -3.83 -7.27 3.49
N ALA A 30 -4.73 -6.73 4.30
CA ALA A 30 -6.16 -6.74 4.00
C ALA A 30 -6.49 -5.89 2.77
N LEU A 31 -5.85 -4.71 2.66
CA LEU A 31 -6.04 -3.82 1.52
C LEU A 31 -5.43 -4.39 0.23
N SER A 32 -4.23 -4.97 0.26
CA SER A 32 -3.61 -5.53 -0.95
C SER A 32 -4.43 -6.67 -1.58
N ARG A 33 -5.16 -7.44 -0.76
CA ARG A 33 -6.11 -8.48 -1.22
C ARG A 33 -7.39 -7.93 -1.85
N HIS A 34 -7.73 -6.67 -1.60
CA HIS A 34 -9.03 -6.10 -1.96
C HIS A 34 -8.95 -4.90 -2.89
N ALA A 35 -7.79 -4.26 -3.00
CA ALA A 35 -7.58 -3.07 -3.80
C ALA A 35 -6.17 -3.07 -4.44
N HIS A 36 -6.05 -2.30 -5.52
CA HIS A 36 -4.80 -1.90 -6.16
C HIS A 36 -4.61 -0.39 -6.01
N PHE A 37 -3.37 0.05 -6.14
CA PHE A 37 -3.07 1.45 -6.40
C PHE A 37 -3.24 1.71 -7.89
N CYS A 38 -3.95 2.79 -8.23
CA CYS A 38 -4.23 3.21 -9.58
C CYS A 38 -3.68 4.62 -9.76
N VAL A 39 -2.72 4.76 -10.68
CA VAL A 39 -2.18 6.05 -11.11
C VAL A 39 -2.82 6.39 -12.44
N THR A 40 -3.64 7.43 -12.46
CA THR A 40 -4.23 7.96 -13.68
C THR A 40 -3.28 9.01 -14.26
N ILE A 41 -2.88 8.81 -15.50
CA ILE A 41 -1.87 9.64 -16.18
C ILE A 41 -2.41 10.15 -17.52
N THR A 42 -1.79 11.21 -18.04
CA THR A 42 -2.02 11.73 -19.38
C THR A 42 -0.70 12.16 -20.02
N VAL A 43 -0.58 11.97 -21.33
CA VAL A 43 0.63 12.33 -22.11
C VAL A 43 0.43 13.66 -22.84
N ASP A 44 -0.79 13.95 -23.26
CA ASP A 44 -1.18 15.09 -24.09
C ASP A 44 -2.10 16.09 -23.37
N GLY A 45 -2.43 15.83 -22.11
CA GLY A 45 -3.39 16.62 -21.33
C GLY A 45 -4.86 16.39 -21.72
N GLN A 46 -5.14 15.45 -22.63
CA GLN A 46 -6.49 15.14 -23.11
C GLN A 46 -6.88 13.70 -22.81
N ASN A 47 -6.03 12.75 -23.22
CA ASN A 47 -6.27 11.33 -23.05
C ASN A 47 -5.68 10.84 -21.74
N THR A 48 -6.53 10.25 -20.91
CA THR A 48 -6.13 9.65 -19.63
C THR A 48 -6.09 8.14 -19.72
N HIS A 49 -5.15 7.54 -19.01
CA HIS A 49 -5.05 6.09 -18.87
C HIS A 49 -4.66 5.72 -17.45
N ASP A 50 -5.11 4.55 -17.03
CA ASP A 50 -4.89 4.04 -15.68
C ASP A 50 -3.75 3.01 -15.69
N VAL A 51 -2.79 3.21 -14.78
CA VAL A 51 -1.71 2.26 -14.51
C VAL A 51 -1.86 1.70 -13.10
N TYR A 52 -1.96 0.37 -13.00
CA TYR A 52 -2.24 -0.32 -11.75
C TYR A 52 -0.97 -0.89 -11.13
N PHE A 53 -0.78 -0.65 -9.83
CA PHE A 53 0.32 -1.14 -9.01
C PHE A 53 -0.23 -2.02 -7.88
N GLU A 54 0.45 -3.14 -7.62
CA GLU A 54 0.05 -4.08 -6.56
C GLU A 54 0.35 -3.53 -5.16
N ASP A 55 1.51 -2.88 -5.02
CA ASP A 55 1.95 -2.19 -3.81
C ASP A 55 1.86 -0.67 -3.97
N THR A 56 1.96 0.06 -2.86
CA THR A 56 1.98 1.52 -2.88
C THR A 56 3.19 2.00 -3.68
N PRO A 57 3.02 2.62 -4.87
CA PRO A 57 4.15 2.98 -5.69
C PRO A 57 4.84 4.22 -5.15
N THR A 58 6.16 4.23 -5.17
CA THR A 58 6.96 5.44 -4.98
C THR A 58 6.97 6.26 -6.27
N LEU A 59 7.41 7.52 -6.20
CA LEU A 59 7.61 8.34 -7.41
C LEU A 59 8.63 7.70 -8.38
N GLY A 60 9.65 7.00 -7.85
CA GLY A 60 10.61 6.25 -8.66
C GLY A 60 9.94 5.09 -9.40
N ASP A 61 9.13 4.28 -8.71
CA ASP A 61 8.41 3.16 -9.35
C ASP A 61 7.46 3.63 -10.47
N ILE A 62 6.83 4.80 -10.26
CA ILE A 62 5.98 5.44 -11.27
C ILE A 62 6.83 5.86 -12.47
N PHE A 63 7.95 6.52 -12.23
CA PHE A 63 8.87 6.97 -13.27
C PHE A 63 9.43 5.80 -14.09
N ASP A 64 9.88 4.74 -13.43
CA ASP A 64 10.50 3.58 -14.10
C ASP A 64 9.49 2.83 -14.97
N ARG A 65 8.22 2.79 -14.57
CA ARG A 65 7.18 2.06 -15.29
C ARG A 65 6.53 2.86 -16.41
N ILE A 66 6.34 4.16 -16.21
CA ILE A 66 5.56 5.02 -17.11
C ILE A 66 6.48 5.86 -18.00
N GLY A 67 7.67 6.21 -17.51
CA GLY A 67 8.64 7.06 -18.19
C GLY A 67 8.43 8.55 -17.94
N PRO A 68 9.38 9.38 -18.41
CA PRO A 68 9.30 10.83 -18.33
C PRO A 68 8.25 11.41 -19.30
N GLY A 69 7.90 12.68 -19.12
CA GLY A 69 7.05 13.42 -20.06
C GLY A 69 5.55 13.14 -19.94
N VAL A 70 5.13 12.46 -18.88
CA VAL A 70 3.72 12.23 -18.54
C VAL A 70 3.29 13.10 -17.35
N TYR A 71 2.01 13.43 -17.31
CA TYR A 71 1.39 14.10 -16.17
C TYR A 71 0.61 13.10 -15.33
N ILE A 72 0.81 13.14 -14.01
CA ILE A 72 0.00 12.39 -13.05
C ILE A 72 -1.23 13.22 -12.72
N VAL A 73 -2.41 12.69 -13.03
CA VAL A 73 -3.70 13.33 -12.75
C VAL A 73 -4.21 12.93 -11.37
N ALA A 74 -4.10 11.65 -11.03
CA ALA A 74 -4.56 11.14 -9.74
C ALA A 74 -3.79 9.89 -9.30
N VAL A 75 -3.67 9.72 -7.98
CA VAL A 75 -3.20 8.48 -7.35
C VAL A 75 -4.30 8.03 -6.39
N THR A 76 -4.92 6.90 -6.70
CA THR A 76 -6.09 6.41 -5.95
C THR A 76 -5.96 4.93 -5.60
N MET A 77 -6.74 4.46 -4.63
CA MET A 77 -6.94 3.02 -4.43
C MET A 77 -8.23 2.58 -5.11
N LYS A 78 -8.15 1.63 -6.03
CA LYS A 78 -9.32 1.04 -6.70
C LYS A 78 -9.53 -0.39 -6.22
N ARG A 79 -10.79 -0.75 -5.98
CA ARG A 79 -11.17 -2.10 -5.52
C ARG A 79 -10.89 -3.12 -6.62
N ARG A 80 -10.21 -4.22 -6.27
CA ARG A 80 -10.01 -5.38 -7.16
C ARG A 80 -11.38 -5.94 -7.58
N PRO A 81 -11.58 -6.30 -8.86
CA PRO A 81 -12.78 -7.00 -9.31
C PRO A 81 -13.02 -8.29 -8.53
N LEU A 82 -14.28 -8.69 -8.40
CA LEU A 82 -14.66 -9.91 -7.66
C LEU A 82 -13.94 -11.16 -8.18
N ARG A 83 -13.84 -11.32 -9.51
CA ARG A 83 -13.16 -12.45 -10.15
C ARG A 83 -11.68 -12.55 -9.74
N GLU A 84 -11.00 -11.42 -9.69
CA GLU A 84 -9.59 -11.37 -9.31
C GLU A 84 -9.40 -11.72 -7.83
N ARG A 85 -10.27 -11.18 -6.96
CA ARG A 85 -10.27 -11.53 -5.52
C ARG A 85 -10.47 -13.02 -5.28
N LEU A 86 -11.38 -13.66 -6.02
CA LEU A 86 -11.62 -15.10 -5.92
C LEU A 86 -10.40 -15.91 -6.37
N ARG A 87 -9.74 -15.50 -7.46
CA ARG A 87 -8.51 -16.13 -7.94
C ARG A 87 -7.38 -16.08 -6.91
N LEU A 88 -7.20 -14.93 -6.25
CA LEU A 88 -6.19 -14.76 -5.21
C LEU A 88 -6.49 -15.59 -3.95
N ALA A 89 -7.77 -15.79 -3.62
CA ALA A 89 -8.17 -16.64 -2.51
C ALA A 89 -7.84 -18.11 -2.79
N LEU A 90 -8.14 -18.59 -3.99
CA LEU A 90 -7.83 -19.96 -4.43
C LEU A 90 -6.33 -20.23 -4.56
N ALA A 91 -5.53 -19.23 -4.91
CA ALA A 91 -4.08 -19.36 -5.00
C ALA A 91 -3.37 -19.33 -3.64
N ALA A 92 -4.10 -19.04 -2.55
CA ALA A 92 -3.56 -18.95 -1.19
C ALA A 92 -3.91 -20.18 -0.31
N GLU A 93 -4.69 -21.13 -0.85
CA GLU A 93 -4.93 -22.47 -0.30
C GLU A 93 -3.86 -23.45 -0.80
#